data_AF-A0A6L9FH46-F1
#
_entry.id   AF-A0A6L9FH46-F1
#
_cell.length_a   1.000
_cell.length_b   1.000
_cell.length_c   1.000
_cell.angle_alpha   90.00
_cell.angle_beta   90.00
_cell.angle_gamma   90.00
#
_symmetry.space_group_name_H-M   'P 1'
#
loop_
_entity.id
_entity.type
_entity.pdbx_description
1 polymer ?
#
loop_
_entity_poly.entity_id
_entity_poly.type
_entity_poly.pdbx_seq_one_letter_code
_entity_poly.pdbx_strand_id
1 'polypeptide(L)'
;MGLVTNIERWEMPAAIGLATEGIRAKYNVGAGGGGFGAADVEIGSKLDGAKVLAAIERMAKTAPHLADWSMFAYASPLWNSEENKARLIDSVSNDWVVCASEQGVMIQKRTYERVKTLVPVIAGGLALEQLGGAQVSLTIDGLSYTPTLTKSYLIHVLAKADTEAESCTSETYFKKRVRYYQKHWNDWSQHVEAIRTLLINYDIAARQMFKKELENKNGTV
;
A
#
# COMPACT_ATOMS: atom_id res chain seq x y z
N MET A 1 7.20 -30.03 -22.44
CA MET A 1 6.89 -28.60 -22.28
C MET A 1 6.92 -28.27 -20.79
N GLY A 2 8.12 -28.02 -20.24
CA GLY A 2 8.32 -27.72 -18.82
C GLY A 2 8.01 -26.26 -18.54
N LEU A 3 6.92 -26.00 -17.84
CA LEU A 3 6.41 -24.66 -17.53
C LEU A 3 7.19 -24.05 -16.35
N VAL A 4 8.21 -23.27 -16.69
CA VAL A 4 8.69 -22.17 -15.84
C VAL A 4 7.61 -21.09 -15.90
N THR A 5 6.96 -20.76 -14.78
CA THR A 5 5.88 -19.77 -14.77
C THR A 5 6.35 -18.34 -15.06
N ASN A 6 7.67 -18.07 -15.03
CA ASN A 6 8.30 -16.81 -15.40
C ASN A 6 7.61 -15.61 -14.75
N ILE A 7 7.35 -15.73 -13.45
CA ILE A 7 6.59 -14.75 -12.65
C ILE A 7 7.31 -13.39 -12.65
N GLU A 8 8.64 -13.40 -12.78
CA GLU A 8 9.48 -12.21 -12.98
C GLU A 8 9.16 -11.39 -14.24
N ARG A 9 8.48 -11.97 -15.23
CA ARG A 9 8.05 -11.28 -16.45
C ARG A 9 6.66 -10.68 -16.33
N TRP A 10 5.96 -10.96 -15.23
CA TRP A 10 4.61 -10.44 -15.02
C TRP A 10 4.69 -8.99 -14.55
N GLU A 11 3.57 -8.28 -14.68
CA GLU A 11 3.44 -6.94 -14.11
C GLU A 11 3.72 -6.97 -12.61
N MET A 12 4.41 -5.94 -12.10
CA MET A 12 4.89 -5.86 -10.71
C MET A 12 3.83 -6.28 -9.67
N PRO A 13 2.55 -5.84 -9.74
CA PRO A 13 1.53 -6.26 -8.79
C PRO A 13 1.32 -7.78 -8.74
N ALA A 14 1.21 -8.41 -9.91
CA ALA A 14 0.97 -9.85 -10.03
C ALA A 14 2.23 -10.66 -9.67
N ALA A 15 3.41 -10.15 -10.03
CA ALA A 15 4.69 -10.76 -9.71
C ALA A 15 4.92 -10.81 -8.18
N ILE A 16 4.70 -9.69 -7.49
CA ILE A 16 4.86 -9.59 -6.04
C ILE A 16 3.84 -10.46 -5.33
N GLY A 17 2.55 -10.33 -5.69
CA GLY A 17 1.47 -11.10 -5.06
C GLY A 17 1.71 -12.61 -5.12
N LEU A 18 2.07 -13.13 -6.29
CA LEU A 18 2.34 -14.56 -6.46
C LEU A 18 3.64 -14.99 -5.76
N ALA A 19 4.68 -14.14 -5.76
CA ALA A 19 5.94 -14.41 -5.06
C ALA A 19 5.75 -14.54 -3.55
N THR A 20 4.89 -13.70 -2.95
CA THR A 20 4.58 -13.74 -1.51
C THR A 20 3.60 -14.86 -1.14
N GLU A 21 2.70 -15.25 -2.05
CA GLU A 21 1.81 -16.40 -1.88
C GLU A 21 2.56 -17.73 -1.93
N GLY A 22 3.48 -17.88 -2.88
CA GLY A 22 4.25 -19.12 -3.11
C GLY A 22 5.12 -19.54 -1.91
N ILE A 23 5.49 -18.60 -1.03
CA ILE A 23 6.23 -18.89 0.20
C ILE A 23 5.29 -19.33 1.34
N ARG A 24 4.03 -18.86 1.36
CA ARG A 24 3.04 -19.21 2.39
C ARG A 24 2.52 -20.66 2.26
N ALA A 25 2.56 -21.25 1.06
CA ALA A 25 2.13 -22.62 0.82
C ALA A 25 2.84 -23.68 1.70
N LYS A 26 3.93 -23.33 2.40
CA LYS A 26 4.63 -24.21 3.36
C LYS A 26 4.22 -24.08 4.83
N TYR A 27 3.43 -23.08 5.23
CA TYR A 27 2.95 -23.00 6.62
C TYR A 27 1.61 -23.73 6.86
N ASN A 28 0.95 -24.20 5.80
CA ASN A 28 -0.11 -25.20 5.90
C ASN A 28 0.50 -26.60 5.77
N VAL A 29 0.78 -27.20 6.92
CA VAL A 29 1.01 -28.64 7.06
C VAL A 29 -0.25 -29.36 6.57
N GLY A 30 -0.26 -29.89 5.34
CA GLY A 30 -1.38 -30.71 4.87
C GLY A 30 -1.65 -30.85 3.37
N ALA A 31 -0.96 -30.16 2.47
CA ALA A 31 -1.17 -30.37 1.03
C ALA A 31 -0.31 -31.55 0.51
N GLY A 32 -0.75 -32.77 0.83
CA GLY A 32 -0.28 -33.98 0.17
C GLY A 32 -0.87 -34.10 -1.24
N GLY A 33 -0.05 -34.59 -2.19
CA GLY A 33 -0.53 -35.25 -3.40
C GLY A 33 0.19 -34.91 -4.71
N GLY A 34 1.12 -35.79 -5.13
CA GLY A 34 1.20 -36.22 -6.54
C GLY A 34 2.41 -35.82 -7.39
N GLY A 35 3.44 -36.68 -7.40
CA GLY A 35 4.36 -36.87 -8.54
C GLY A 35 5.51 -35.86 -8.72
N PHE A 36 6.65 -36.34 -9.26
CA PHE A 36 7.87 -35.56 -9.50
C PHE A 36 7.65 -34.24 -10.27
N GLY A 37 6.68 -34.19 -11.19
CA GLY A 37 6.37 -32.97 -11.94
C GLY A 37 5.70 -31.85 -11.12
N ALA A 38 4.98 -32.17 -10.03
CA ALA A 38 4.40 -31.15 -9.15
C ALA A 38 5.48 -30.50 -8.26
N ALA A 39 6.50 -31.28 -7.86
CA ALA A 39 7.64 -30.77 -7.11
C ALA A 39 8.50 -29.81 -7.95
N ASP A 40 8.72 -30.10 -9.24
CA ASP A 40 9.48 -29.22 -10.14
C ASP A 40 8.76 -27.87 -10.38
N VAL A 41 7.43 -27.89 -10.49
CA VAL A 41 6.60 -26.67 -10.59
C VAL A 41 6.65 -25.86 -9.29
N GLU A 42 6.65 -26.53 -8.14
CA GLU A 42 6.77 -25.88 -6.84
C GLU A 42 8.17 -25.27 -6.62
N ILE A 43 9.23 -25.94 -7.07
CA ILE A 43 10.60 -25.44 -7.00
C ILE A 43 10.78 -24.26 -7.98
N GLY A 44 10.27 -24.37 -9.21
CA GLY A 44 10.33 -23.31 -10.22
C GLY A 44 9.63 -22.03 -9.78
N SER A 45 8.40 -22.14 -9.26
CA SER A 45 7.64 -20.99 -8.74
C SER A 45 8.32 -20.33 -7.53
N LYS A 46 9.02 -21.10 -6.68
CA LYS A 46 9.82 -20.56 -5.58
C LYS A 46 11.08 -19.84 -6.03
N LEU A 47 11.79 -20.37 -7.04
CA LEU A 47 12.96 -19.73 -7.61
C LEU A 47 12.60 -18.40 -8.26
N ASP A 48 11.52 -18.37 -9.05
CA ASP A 48 11.03 -17.15 -9.68
C ASP A 48 10.50 -16.15 -8.63
N GLY A 49 9.78 -16.62 -7.61
CA GLY A 49 9.36 -15.79 -6.48
C GLY A 49 10.54 -15.20 -5.70
N ALA A 50 11.61 -15.97 -5.46
CA ALA A 50 12.80 -15.50 -4.78
C ALA A 50 13.53 -14.40 -5.59
N LYS A 51 13.53 -14.47 -6.92
CA LYS A 51 14.10 -13.40 -7.76
C LYS A 51 13.31 -12.10 -7.66
N VAL A 52 11.97 -12.19 -7.67
CA VAL A 52 11.07 -11.05 -7.47
C VAL A 52 11.34 -10.38 -6.11
N LEU A 53 11.38 -11.16 -5.03
CA LEU A 53 11.65 -10.61 -3.69
C LEU A 53 13.07 -10.05 -3.57
N ALA A 54 14.05 -10.69 -4.17
CA ALA A 54 15.42 -10.18 -4.19
C ALA A 54 15.52 -8.85 -4.97
N ALA A 55 14.67 -8.61 -5.97
CA ALA A 55 14.59 -7.31 -6.65
C ALA A 55 14.04 -6.23 -5.70
N ILE A 56 12.99 -6.54 -4.93
CA ILE A 56 12.45 -5.63 -3.91
C ILE A 56 13.48 -5.35 -2.81
N GLU A 57 14.24 -6.34 -2.36
CA GLU A 57 15.32 -6.13 -1.38
C GLU A 57 16.42 -5.22 -1.92
N ARG A 58 16.73 -5.26 -3.22
CA ARG A 58 17.67 -4.33 -3.85
C ARG A 58 17.08 -2.92 -3.94
N MET A 59 15.82 -2.80 -4.33
CA MET A 59 15.09 -1.52 -4.28
C MET A 59 15.13 -0.93 -2.87
N ALA A 60 14.96 -1.75 -1.83
CA ALA A 60 14.97 -1.30 -0.44
C ALA A 60 16.31 -0.67 -0.02
N LYS A 61 17.42 -1.04 -0.67
CA LYS A 61 18.75 -0.46 -0.39
C LYS A 61 18.92 0.95 -0.97
N THR A 62 18.22 1.27 -2.05
CA THR A 62 18.35 2.56 -2.75
C THR A 62 17.17 3.49 -2.48
N ALA A 63 15.96 2.95 -2.46
CA ALA A 63 14.70 3.65 -2.25
C ALA A 63 13.77 2.83 -1.33
N PRO A 64 14.00 2.88 0.00
CA PRO A 64 13.25 2.07 0.97
C PRO A 64 11.73 2.34 0.93
N HIS A 65 11.31 3.60 0.77
CA HIS A 65 9.90 3.98 0.69
C HIS A 65 9.15 3.35 -0.49
N LEU A 66 9.83 3.15 -1.63
CA LEU A 66 9.25 2.48 -2.81
C LEU A 66 9.09 0.98 -2.61
N ALA A 67 10.07 0.35 -1.95
CA ALA A 67 9.99 -1.05 -1.57
C ALA A 67 8.89 -1.28 -0.53
N ASP A 68 8.82 -0.43 0.49
CA ASP A 68 7.78 -0.49 1.53
C ASP A 68 6.37 -0.27 0.93
N TRP A 69 6.20 0.64 -0.04
CA TRP A 69 4.95 0.79 -0.80
C TRP A 69 4.59 -0.47 -1.59
N SER A 70 5.56 -1.03 -2.32
CA SER A 70 5.34 -2.21 -3.17
C SER A 70 4.89 -3.41 -2.34
N MET A 71 5.50 -3.61 -1.17
CA MET A 71 5.10 -4.65 -0.23
C MET A 71 3.73 -4.33 0.39
N PHE A 72 3.49 -3.08 0.79
CA PHE A 72 2.22 -2.67 1.35
C PHE A 72 1.04 -2.92 0.40
N ALA A 73 1.18 -2.53 -0.88
CA ALA A 73 0.11 -2.56 -1.86
C ALA A 73 -0.13 -3.96 -2.47
N TYR A 74 0.92 -4.76 -2.67
CA TYR A 74 0.85 -5.96 -3.52
C TYR A 74 1.24 -7.27 -2.83
N ALA A 75 1.85 -7.23 -1.65
CA ALA A 75 2.18 -8.46 -0.95
C ALA A 75 0.93 -9.16 -0.41
N SER A 76 0.98 -10.49 -0.38
CA SER A 76 -0.11 -11.31 0.15
C SER A 76 -0.39 -10.99 1.62
N PRO A 77 -1.66 -11.15 2.08
CA PRO A 77 -2.02 -10.89 3.46
C PRO A 77 -1.11 -11.64 4.44
N LEU A 78 -0.65 -10.94 5.49
CA LEU A 78 0.31 -11.37 6.53
C LEU A 78 1.80 -11.28 6.18
N TRP A 79 2.18 -10.90 4.95
CA TRP A 79 3.58 -10.65 4.62
C TRP A 79 4.09 -9.29 5.10
N ASN A 80 3.18 -8.32 5.24
CA ASN A 80 3.51 -6.99 5.74
C ASN A 80 3.74 -7.02 7.24
N SER A 81 5.01 -6.88 7.66
CA SER A 81 5.38 -6.65 9.06
C SER A 81 4.85 -5.28 9.53
N GLU A 82 4.57 -5.16 10.83
CA GLU A 82 4.19 -3.88 11.44
C GLU A 82 5.28 -2.81 11.25
N GLU A 83 6.54 -3.23 11.19
CA GLU A 83 7.68 -2.34 10.96
C GLU A 83 7.67 -1.73 9.55
N ASN A 84 7.47 -2.51 8.50
CA ASN A 84 7.43 -1.99 7.12
C ASN A 84 6.27 -1.01 6.94
N LYS A 85 5.11 -1.31 7.55
CA LYS A 85 3.96 -0.39 7.54
C LYS A 85 4.29 0.92 8.24
N ALA A 86 4.91 0.88 9.42
CA ALA A 86 5.31 2.07 10.15
C ALA A 86 6.29 2.94 9.34
N ARG A 87 7.31 2.32 8.73
CA ARG A 87 8.27 3.03 7.86
C ARG A 87 7.60 3.68 6.65
N LEU A 88 6.66 3.00 6.00
CA LEU A 88 5.89 3.58 4.89
C LEU A 88 5.09 4.79 5.37
N ILE A 89 4.35 4.64 6.48
CA ILE A 89 3.53 5.72 7.03
C ILE A 89 4.38 6.93 7.37
N ASP A 90 5.55 6.72 7.97
CA ASP A 90 6.49 7.80 8.30
C ASP A 90 7.05 8.46 7.03
N SER A 91 7.47 7.67 6.04
CA SER A 91 8.01 8.20 4.77
C SER A 91 6.97 9.05 4.04
N VAL A 92 5.75 8.54 3.89
CA VAL A 92 4.64 9.25 3.23
C VAL A 92 4.28 10.52 3.98
N SER A 93 4.23 10.46 5.32
CA SER A 93 3.91 11.63 6.13
C SER A 93 4.98 12.72 6.04
N ASN A 94 6.25 12.33 5.99
CA ASN A 94 7.38 13.26 5.88
C ASN A 94 7.43 13.89 4.48
N ASP A 95 7.33 13.10 3.43
CA ASP A 95 7.35 13.61 2.05
C ASP A 95 6.15 14.51 1.77
N TRP A 96 4.97 14.19 2.32
CA TRP A 96 3.82 15.09 2.26
C TRP A 96 4.10 16.46 2.89
N VAL A 97 4.77 16.50 4.05
CA VAL A 97 5.18 17.76 4.69
C VAL A 97 6.20 18.51 3.83
N VAL A 98 7.17 17.80 3.26
CA VAL A 98 8.19 18.41 2.37
C VAL A 98 7.53 19.03 1.16
N CYS A 99 6.67 18.29 0.45
CA CYS A 99 5.93 18.79 -0.72
C CYS A 99 5.05 19.98 -0.38
N ALA A 100 4.39 19.98 0.78
CA ALA A 100 3.61 21.13 1.23
C ALA A 100 4.51 22.36 1.50
N SER A 101 5.70 22.15 2.08
CA SER A 101 6.65 23.23 2.35
C SER A 101 7.22 23.83 1.05
N GLU A 102 7.47 23.00 0.03
CA GLU A 102 7.90 23.45 -1.29
C GLU A 102 6.84 24.32 -1.98
N GLN A 103 5.56 24.09 -1.66
CA GLN A 103 4.43 24.91 -2.09
C GLN A 103 4.20 26.15 -1.20
N GLY A 104 5.09 26.40 -0.22
CA GLY A 104 4.98 27.52 0.72
C GLY A 104 3.97 27.33 1.85
N VAL A 105 3.47 26.11 2.06
CA VAL A 105 2.48 25.79 3.10
C VAL A 105 3.17 25.19 4.33
N MET A 106 3.05 25.88 5.46
CA MET A 106 3.56 25.38 6.74
C MET A 106 2.53 24.50 7.45
N ILE A 107 2.86 23.23 7.64
CA ILE A 107 1.98 22.26 8.31
C ILE A 107 2.17 22.34 9.82
N GLN A 108 1.10 22.65 10.54
CA GLN A 108 1.10 22.63 12.00
C GLN A 108 1.16 21.19 12.54
N LYS A 109 1.87 20.98 13.64
CA LYS A 109 2.00 19.65 14.29
C LYS A 109 0.66 18.94 14.49
N ARG A 110 -0.38 19.67 14.94
CA ARG A 110 -1.73 19.09 15.11
C ARG A 110 -2.33 18.55 13.82
N THR A 111 -2.05 19.20 12.69
CA THR A 111 -2.53 18.78 11.37
C THR A 111 -1.72 17.59 10.90
N TYR A 112 -0.41 17.59 11.14
CA TYR A 112 0.46 16.46 10.86
C TYR A 112 -0.01 15.18 11.55
N GLU A 113 -0.23 15.19 12.86
CA GLU A 113 -0.66 13.99 13.60
C GLU A 113 -2.01 13.44 13.10
N ARG A 114 -2.96 14.34 12.81
CA ARG A 114 -4.26 13.96 12.25
C ARG A 114 -4.10 13.31 10.88
N VAL A 115 -3.32 13.92 9.99
CA VAL A 115 -3.14 13.42 8.63
C VAL A 115 -2.33 12.11 8.63
N LYS A 116 -1.30 11.99 9.47
CA LYS A 116 -0.54 10.75 9.69
C LYS A 116 -1.44 9.58 10.09
N THR A 117 -2.44 9.83 10.92
CA THR A 117 -3.45 8.82 11.33
C THR A 117 -4.27 8.30 10.14
N LEU A 118 -4.42 9.10 9.08
CA LEU A 118 -5.22 8.77 7.90
C LEU A 118 -4.41 8.09 6.80
N VAL A 119 -3.08 8.26 6.79
CA VAL A 119 -2.19 7.67 5.79
C VAL A 119 -2.43 6.17 5.59
N PRO A 120 -2.57 5.31 6.62
CA PRO A 120 -2.80 3.88 6.42
C PRO A 120 -4.10 3.60 5.66
N VAL A 121 -5.14 4.38 5.96
CA VAL A 121 -6.46 4.25 5.36
C VAL A 121 -6.43 4.72 3.90
N ILE A 122 -5.78 5.85 3.63
CA ILE A 122 -5.59 6.39 2.28
C ILE A 122 -4.77 5.42 1.41
N ALA A 123 -3.65 4.93 1.94
CA ALA A 123 -2.80 3.95 1.28
C ALA A 123 -3.54 2.64 1.01
N GLY A 124 -4.27 2.12 1.99
CA GLY A 124 -5.08 0.90 1.82
C GLY A 124 -6.19 1.07 0.79
N GLY A 125 -6.89 2.22 0.80
CA GLY A 125 -7.90 2.55 -0.22
C GLY A 125 -7.31 2.58 -1.63
N LEU A 126 -6.16 3.22 -1.81
CA LEU A 126 -5.49 3.28 -3.11
C LEU A 126 -5.00 1.90 -3.57
N ALA A 127 -4.43 1.08 -2.68
CA ALA A 127 -4.00 -0.28 -3.01
C ALA A 127 -5.19 -1.14 -3.48
N LEU A 128 -6.35 -1.01 -2.83
CA LEU A 128 -7.57 -1.69 -3.26
C LEU A 128 -8.06 -1.21 -4.64
N GLU A 129 -7.97 0.08 -4.93
CA GLU A 129 -8.31 0.62 -6.26
C GLU A 129 -7.38 0.11 -7.36
N GLN A 130 -6.09 -0.09 -7.05
CA GLN A 130 -5.13 -0.66 -7.99
C GLN A 130 -5.38 -2.13 -8.28
N LEU A 131 -5.90 -2.89 -7.29
CA LEU A 131 -6.22 -4.31 -7.45
C LEU A 131 -7.61 -4.55 -8.08
N GLY A 132 -8.61 -3.78 -7.66
CA GLY A 132 -10.02 -3.97 -8.04
C GLY A 132 -10.53 -3.04 -9.13
N GLY A 133 -9.74 -2.06 -9.55
CA GLY A 133 -10.15 -0.98 -10.44
C GLY A 133 -10.83 0.18 -9.69
N ALA A 134 -10.76 1.38 -10.27
CA ALA A 134 -11.42 2.56 -9.72
C ALA A 134 -12.94 2.40 -9.77
N GLN A 135 -13.61 2.74 -8.65
CA GLN A 135 -15.08 2.78 -8.63
C GLN A 135 -15.57 4.03 -9.35
N VAL A 136 -16.45 3.84 -10.33
CA VAL A 136 -17.04 4.93 -11.11
C VAL A 136 -18.54 4.78 -11.10
N SER A 137 -19.26 5.85 -10.79
CA SER A 137 -20.71 5.91 -10.87
C SER A 137 -21.12 6.66 -12.14
N LEU A 138 -22.14 6.17 -12.83
CA LEU A 138 -22.73 6.88 -13.95
C LEU A 138 -23.72 7.91 -13.40
N THR A 139 -23.36 9.18 -13.51
CA THR A 139 -24.23 10.32 -13.22
C THR A 139 -24.82 10.87 -14.52
N ILE A 140 -25.86 11.70 -14.41
CA ILE A 140 -26.55 12.31 -15.56
C ILE A 140 -25.56 13.12 -16.44
N ASP A 141 -24.51 13.67 -15.82
CA ASP A 141 -23.46 14.46 -16.47
C ASP A 141 -22.24 13.62 -16.92
N GLY A 142 -22.28 12.29 -16.77
CA GLY A 142 -21.23 11.36 -17.19
C GLY A 142 -20.67 10.47 -16.09
N LEU A 143 -19.51 9.87 -16.35
CA LEU A 143 -18.79 9.00 -15.43
C LEU A 143 -18.13 9.84 -14.32
N SER A 144 -18.59 9.66 -13.08
CA SER A 144 -18.02 10.31 -11.89
C SER A 144 -17.23 9.30 -11.07
N TYR A 145 -15.97 9.60 -10.79
CA TYR A 145 -15.16 8.82 -9.86
C TYR A 145 -15.79 8.84 -8.46
N THR A 146 -15.89 7.66 -7.84
CA THR A 146 -16.41 7.50 -6.48
C THR A 146 -15.25 7.07 -5.59
N PRO A 147 -14.76 7.94 -4.70
CA PRO A 147 -13.64 7.60 -3.83
C PRO A 147 -13.98 6.42 -2.94
N THR A 148 -13.05 5.47 -2.77
CA THR A 148 -13.23 4.36 -1.80
C THR A 148 -13.44 4.85 -0.38
N LEU A 149 -12.93 6.04 -0.07
CA LEU A 149 -12.92 6.63 1.27
C LEU A 149 -13.86 7.83 1.32
N THR A 150 -14.95 7.69 2.06
CA THR A 150 -15.90 8.79 2.28
C THR A 150 -15.40 9.72 3.40
N LYS A 151 -15.82 11.00 3.34
CA LYS A 151 -15.56 11.98 4.42
C LYS A 151 -15.97 11.46 5.79
N SER A 152 -17.14 10.83 5.88
CA SER A 152 -17.66 10.26 7.12
C SER A 152 -16.74 9.18 7.68
N TYR A 153 -16.22 8.30 6.83
CA TYR A 153 -15.29 7.26 7.25
C TYR A 153 -13.99 7.85 7.81
N LEU A 154 -13.39 8.83 7.14
CA LEU A 154 -12.17 9.49 7.62
C LEU A 154 -12.39 10.20 8.97
N ILE A 155 -13.55 10.83 9.16
CA ILE A 155 -13.94 11.43 10.44
C ILE A 155 -14.05 10.37 11.54
N HIS A 156 -14.64 9.21 11.23
CA HIS A 156 -14.74 8.10 12.17
C HIS A 156 -13.36 7.59 12.58
N VAL A 157 -12.42 7.49 11.64
CA VAL A 157 -11.02 7.08 11.90
C VAL A 157 -10.34 8.07 12.85
N LEU A 158 -10.44 9.37 12.59
CA LEU A 158 -9.85 10.39 13.49
C LEU A 158 -10.48 10.36 14.88
N ALA A 159 -11.81 10.27 14.96
CA ALA A 159 -12.51 10.21 16.24
C ALA A 159 -12.11 8.96 17.04
N LYS A 160 -11.84 7.84 16.36
CA LYS A 160 -11.36 6.60 16.99
C LYS A 160 -9.93 6.75 17.50
N ALA A 161 -9.03 7.33 16.71
CA ALA A 161 -7.67 7.60 17.15
C ALA A 161 -7.63 8.54 18.38
N ASP A 162 -8.50 9.55 18.41
CA ASP A 162 -8.63 10.43 19.58
C ASP A 162 -9.16 9.70 20.83
N THR A 163 -10.11 8.76 20.67
CA THR A 163 -10.59 7.96 21.80
C THR A 163 -9.50 7.04 22.35
N GLU A 164 -8.67 6.47 21.48
CA GLU A 164 -7.56 5.61 21.86
C GLU A 164 -6.44 6.40 22.56
N ALA A 165 -6.08 7.57 22.01
CA ALA A 165 -5.06 8.45 22.60
C ALA A 165 -5.44 8.95 24.01
N GLU A 166 -6.72 9.25 24.23
CA GLU A 166 -7.23 9.68 25.54
C GLU A 166 -7.65 8.51 26.44
N SER A 167 -7.45 7.26 26.00
CA SER A 167 -7.90 6.04 26.71
C SER A 167 -9.37 6.09 27.14
N CYS A 168 -10.21 6.75 26.34
CA CYS A 168 -11.60 7.04 26.66
C CYS A 168 -12.53 6.21 25.77
N THR A 169 -13.15 5.17 26.33
CA THR A 169 -14.08 4.27 25.62
C THR A 169 -15.52 4.79 25.60
N SER A 170 -15.76 6.02 26.07
CA SER A 170 -17.09 6.62 26.12
C SER A 170 -17.63 6.92 24.71
N GLU A 171 -18.79 6.35 24.39
CA GLU A 171 -19.51 6.64 23.14
C GLU A 171 -19.89 8.13 23.02
N THR A 172 -20.15 8.80 24.15
CA THR A 172 -20.43 10.23 24.18
C THR A 172 -19.22 11.05 23.75
N TYR A 173 -18.02 10.68 24.20
CA TYR A 173 -16.77 11.32 23.80
C TYR A 173 -16.51 11.12 22.31
N PHE A 174 -16.66 9.88 21.81
CA PHE A 174 -16.54 9.57 20.38
C PHE A 174 -17.48 10.43 19.53
N LYS A 175 -18.78 10.47 19.86
CA LYS A 175 -19.79 11.29 19.16
C LYS A 175 -19.45 12.79 19.18
N LYS A 176 -18.86 13.28 20.28
CA LYS A 176 -18.40 14.68 20.39
C LYS A 176 -17.24 14.96 19.42
N ARG A 177 -16.26 14.05 19.30
CA ARG A 177 -15.14 14.19 18.34
C ARG A 177 -15.62 14.11 16.89
N VAL A 178 -16.55 13.21 16.57
CA VAL A 178 -17.18 13.14 15.24
C VAL A 178 -17.81 14.48 14.86
N ARG A 179 -18.64 15.07 15.74
CA ARG A 179 -19.25 16.40 15.49
C ARG A 179 -18.22 17.51 15.35
N TYR A 180 -17.15 17.46 16.13
CA TYR A 180 -16.05 18.42 16.02
C TYR A 180 -15.41 18.38 14.62
N TYR A 181 -15.03 17.21 14.12
CA TYR A 181 -14.43 17.09 12.79
C TYR A 181 -15.40 17.41 11.65
N GLN A 182 -16.68 17.09 11.79
CA GLN A 182 -17.71 17.48 10.82
C GLN A 182 -17.79 18.99 10.64
N LYS A 183 -17.60 19.77 11.71
CA LYS A 183 -17.73 21.24 11.71
C LYS A 183 -16.42 21.97 11.40
N HIS A 184 -15.29 21.44 11.87
CA HIS A 184 -14.03 22.20 11.91
C HIS A 184 -12.95 21.72 10.94
N TRP A 185 -13.21 20.68 10.14
CA TRP A 185 -12.21 20.13 9.23
C TRP A 185 -12.75 20.10 7.80
N ASN A 186 -12.69 21.28 7.17
CA ASN A 186 -13.22 21.49 5.82
C ASN A 186 -12.18 21.14 4.74
N ASP A 187 -10.90 21.34 5.02
CA ASP A 187 -9.81 21.20 4.03
C ASP A 187 -9.25 19.77 3.94
N TRP A 188 -9.96 18.78 4.47
CA TRP A 188 -9.52 17.38 4.53
C TRP A 188 -9.25 16.79 3.14
N SER A 189 -10.04 17.16 2.13
CA SER A 189 -9.95 16.62 0.78
C SER A 189 -8.63 16.97 0.11
N GLN A 190 -8.13 18.19 0.32
CA GLN A 190 -6.85 18.62 -0.23
C GLN A 190 -5.68 17.77 0.31
N HIS A 191 -5.70 17.45 1.61
CA HIS A 191 -4.68 16.60 2.22
C HIS A 191 -4.76 15.16 1.72
N VAL A 192 -5.98 14.62 1.58
CA VAL A 192 -6.18 13.27 1.03
C VAL A 192 -5.69 13.17 -0.40
N GLU A 193 -6.04 14.13 -1.26
CA GLU A 193 -5.58 14.14 -2.65
C GLU A 193 -4.07 14.34 -2.80
N ALA A 194 -3.46 15.15 -1.93
CA ALA A 194 -2.00 15.30 -1.91
C ALA A 194 -1.31 13.97 -1.59
N ILE A 195 -1.79 13.24 -0.58
CA ILE A 195 -1.24 11.91 -0.22
C ILE A 195 -1.50 10.90 -1.33
N ARG A 196 -2.72 10.86 -1.90
CA ARG A 196 -3.03 9.97 -3.03
C ARG A 196 -2.08 10.21 -4.20
N THR A 197 -1.88 11.47 -4.57
CA THR A 197 -0.96 11.86 -5.66
C THR A 197 0.47 11.39 -5.36
N LEU A 198 0.93 11.57 -4.13
CA LEU A 198 2.25 11.13 -3.69
C LEU A 198 2.41 9.61 -3.79
N LEU A 199 1.42 8.84 -3.34
CA LEU A 199 1.43 7.38 -3.42
C LEU A 199 1.35 6.87 -4.87
N ILE A 200 0.61 7.55 -5.74
CA ILE A 200 0.61 7.24 -7.19
C ILE A 200 2.01 7.46 -7.77
N ASN A 201 2.69 8.54 -7.40
CA ASN A 201 4.06 8.79 -7.83
C ASN A 201 5.04 7.73 -7.30
N TYR A 202 4.86 7.29 -6.05
CA TYR A 202 5.60 6.16 -5.50
C TYR A 202 5.36 4.89 -6.33
N ASP A 203 4.11 4.60 -6.70
CA ASP A 203 3.79 3.41 -7.49
C ASP A 203 4.46 3.42 -8.87
N ILE A 204 4.41 4.56 -9.56
CA ILE A 204 5.05 4.74 -10.87
C ILE A 204 6.57 4.55 -10.76
N ALA A 205 7.20 5.20 -9.77
CA ALA A 205 8.64 5.09 -9.54
C ALA A 205 9.05 3.67 -9.14
N ALA A 206 8.25 3.01 -8.30
CA ALA A 206 8.47 1.64 -7.86
C ALA A 206 8.42 0.67 -9.06
N ARG A 207 7.42 0.77 -9.95
CA ARG A 207 7.32 -0.05 -11.17
C ARG A 207 8.53 0.12 -12.08
N GLN A 208 8.97 1.36 -12.30
CA GLN A 208 10.14 1.65 -13.13
C GLN A 208 11.42 1.06 -12.52
N MET A 209 11.62 1.24 -11.22
CA MET A 209 12.78 0.72 -10.52
C MET A 209 12.78 -0.81 -10.44
N PHE A 210 11.63 -1.42 -10.18
CA PHE A 210 11.46 -2.87 -10.15
C PHE A 210 11.83 -3.50 -11.49
N LYS A 211 11.34 -2.93 -12.60
CA LYS A 211 11.69 -3.40 -13.95
C LYS A 211 13.20 -3.31 -14.21
N LYS A 212 13.83 -2.20 -13.84
CA LYS A 212 15.29 -2.01 -13.96
C LYS A 212 16.06 -3.05 -13.13
N GLU A 213 15.64 -3.31 -11.90
CA GLU A 213 16.28 -4.27 -11.00
C GLU A 213 16.14 -5.73 -11.45
N LEU A 214 15.08 -6.05 -12.21
CA LEU A 214 14.91 -7.36 -12.86
C LEU A 214 15.76 -7.47 -14.14
N GLU A 215 15.78 -6.44 -14.99
CA GLU A 215 16.55 -6.42 -16.24
C GLU A 215 18.07 -6.49 -16.01
N ASN A 216 18.57 -5.80 -14.98
CA ASN A 216 20.00 -5.80 -14.61
C ASN A 216 20.58 -7.19 -14.30
N LYS A 217 19.73 -8.20 -14.04
CA LYS A 217 20.16 -9.59 -13.86
C LYS A 217 19.88 -10.50 -15.06
N ASN A 218 18.90 -10.17 -15.90
CA ASN A 218 18.66 -10.92 -17.13
C ASN A 218 19.75 -10.68 -18.19
N GLY A 219 20.52 -9.59 -18.07
CA GLY A 219 21.66 -9.28 -18.94
C GLY A 219 23.04 -9.74 -18.42
N THR A 220 23.11 -10.42 -17.27
CA THR A 220 24.36 -10.98 -16.71
C THR A 220 24.36 -12.51 -16.77
N VAL A 221 24.20 -13.05 -17.97
CA VAL A 221 24.51 -14.45 -18.32
C VAL A 221 25.36 -14.44 -19.58
#